data_AF-A0A7Y7AGQ4-F1
#
_entry.id   AF-A0A7Y7AGQ4-F1
#
_cell.length_a   1.000
_cell.length_b   1.000
_cell.length_c   1.000
_cell.angle_alpha   90.00
_cell.angle_beta   90.00
_cell.angle_gamma   90.00
#
_symmetry.space_group_name_H-M   'P 1'
#
loop_
_entity.id
_entity.type
_entity.pdbx_description
1 polymer ?
#
loop_
_entity_poly.entity_id
_entity_poly.type
_entity_poly.pdbx_seq_one_letter_code
_entity_poly.pdbx_strand_id
1 'polypeptide(L)'
;MNALFHRAKHWQLFTILYGGIILFQLLSFLYMSSLIAQNMQNIQMNKPPQMSGFFMFFIPMILLVVIIVYGWLWSVALGLKDKLPPGVRMNHRLFKGFFWVAALYPIFHVLFTLIFFNSLEGAFISQNPLQILRIWSTLMLGFVVMIPIALFAMFCTCYGYYFCAKTLKSIELGYEAQLGDYIGYFFLFWFNFVGFWLIQPSLNKITAEGWVPPTPPPGYAPLLDPDPSFPPLPEREKVPRGELLKTKNHEAFEHDDDFEGLF
;
A
#
# COMPACT_ATOMS: atom_id res chain seq x y z
N MET A 1 -15.08 -6.71 10.15
CA MET A 1 -13.93 -7.25 9.38
C MET A 1 -12.82 -7.82 10.28
N ASN A 2 -12.36 -7.12 11.32
CA ASN A 2 -11.16 -7.53 12.09
C ASN A 2 -11.23 -8.96 12.66
N ALA A 3 -12.36 -9.35 13.24
CA ALA A 3 -12.52 -10.68 13.84
C ALA A 3 -12.44 -11.85 12.84
N LEU A 4 -12.76 -11.63 11.56
CA LEU A 4 -12.70 -12.66 10.52
C LEU A 4 -11.23 -13.04 10.23
N PHE A 5 -10.40 -12.03 9.99
CA PHE A 5 -8.99 -12.23 9.65
C PHE A 5 -8.14 -12.71 10.83
N HIS A 6 -8.47 -12.30 12.05
CA HIS A 6 -7.75 -12.75 13.26
C HIS A 6 -8.05 -14.21 13.64
N ARG A 7 -9.21 -14.75 13.22
CA ARG A 7 -9.61 -16.14 13.50
C ARG A 7 -9.26 -17.11 12.38
N ALA A 8 -8.94 -16.60 11.19
CA ALA A 8 -8.62 -17.43 10.04
C ALA A 8 -7.33 -18.23 10.27
N LYS A 9 -7.34 -19.49 9.87
CA LYS A 9 -6.11 -20.29 9.79
C LYS A 9 -5.30 -19.84 8.57
N HIS A 10 -3.97 -19.89 8.66
CA HIS A 10 -3.06 -19.51 7.57
C HIS A 10 -3.42 -20.19 6.23
N TRP A 11 -3.79 -21.47 6.27
CA TRP A 11 -4.17 -22.21 5.06
C TRP A 11 -5.48 -21.71 4.43
N GLN A 12 -6.43 -21.16 5.20
CA GLN A 12 -7.70 -20.68 4.66
C GLN A 12 -7.49 -19.43 3.80
N LEU A 13 -6.77 -18.44 4.33
CA LEU A 13 -6.43 -17.22 3.57
C LEU A 13 -5.56 -17.54 2.36
N PHE A 14 -4.58 -18.43 2.54
CA PHE A 14 -3.71 -18.87 1.45
C PHE A 14 -4.48 -19.58 0.33
N THR A 15 -5.32 -20.56 0.65
CA THR A 15 -6.08 -21.31 -0.36
C THR A 15 -7.10 -20.44 -1.08
N ILE A 16 -7.80 -19.56 -0.36
CA ILE A 16 -8.76 -18.64 -1.00
C ILE A 16 -8.03 -17.67 -1.94
N LEU A 17 -6.90 -17.11 -1.51
CA LEU A 17 -6.16 -16.14 -2.32
C LEU A 17 -5.46 -16.83 -3.49
N TYR A 18 -4.53 -17.75 -3.23
CA TYR A 18 -3.71 -18.36 -4.28
C TYR A 18 -4.41 -19.48 -5.03
N GLY A 19 -5.17 -20.33 -4.33
CA GLY A 19 -6.00 -21.34 -4.99
C GLY A 19 -7.07 -20.68 -5.86
N GLY A 20 -7.68 -19.60 -5.37
CA GLY A 20 -8.59 -18.77 -6.16
C GLY A 20 -7.92 -18.16 -7.39
N ILE A 21 -6.73 -17.55 -7.24
CA ILE A 21 -5.96 -16.99 -8.36
C ILE A 21 -5.58 -18.08 -9.37
N ILE A 22 -5.08 -19.24 -8.94
CA ILE A 22 -4.67 -20.33 -9.83
C ILE A 22 -5.88 -20.87 -10.60
N LEU A 23 -6.98 -21.16 -9.90
CA LEU A 23 -8.22 -21.62 -10.53
C LEU A 23 -8.71 -20.59 -11.54
N PHE A 24 -8.75 -19.32 -11.14
CA PHE A 24 -9.16 -18.23 -12.00
C PHE A 24 -8.25 -18.09 -13.22
N GLN A 25 -6.94 -18.26 -13.06
CA GLN A 25 -5.96 -18.23 -14.16
C GLN A 25 -6.15 -19.39 -15.13
N LEU A 26 -6.53 -20.59 -14.65
CA LEU A 26 -6.89 -21.71 -15.52
C LEU A 26 -8.18 -21.40 -16.30
N LEU A 27 -9.19 -20.83 -15.64
CA LEU A 27 -10.43 -20.41 -16.30
C LEU A 27 -10.18 -19.29 -17.33
N SER A 28 -9.32 -18.33 -17.03
CA SER A 28 -8.96 -17.25 -17.95
C SER A 28 -8.20 -17.78 -19.16
N PHE A 29 -7.34 -18.78 -18.98
CA PHE A 29 -6.65 -19.45 -20.08
C PHE A 29 -7.62 -20.19 -21.01
N LEU A 30 -8.57 -20.94 -20.45
CA LEU A 30 -9.63 -21.59 -21.23
C LEU A 30 -10.53 -20.58 -21.95
N TYR A 31 -10.84 -19.46 -21.30
CA TYR A 31 -11.61 -18.39 -21.92
C TYR A 31 -10.82 -17.74 -23.06
N MET A 32 -9.54 -17.46 -22.87
CA MET A 32 -8.67 -16.87 -23.88
C MET A 32 -8.51 -17.77 -25.10
N SER A 33 -8.37 -19.09 -24.92
CA SER A 33 -8.28 -20.02 -26.06
C SER A 33 -9.56 -19.99 -26.91
N SER A 34 -10.74 -19.89 -26.27
CA SER A 34 -12.01 -19.73 -26.97
C SER A 34 -12.15 -18.39 -27.70
N LEU A 35 -11.68 -17.29 -27.09
CA LEU A 35 -11.66 -15.96 -27.71
C LEU A 35 -10.72 -15.93 -28.91
N ILE A 36 -9.55 -16.57 -28.83
CA ILE A 36 -8.61 -16.68 -29.94
C ILE A 36 -9.25 -17.45 -31.10
N ALA A 37 -9.91 -18.57 -30.82
CA ALA A 37 -10.60 -19.36 -31.86
C ALA A 37 -11.70 -18.53 -32.55
N GLN A 38 -12.49 -17.76 -31.80
CA GLN A 38 -13.49 -16.85 -32.35
C GLN A 38 -12.85 -15.72 -33.17
N ASN A 39 -11.76 -15.12 -32.69
CA ASN A 39 -11.08 -14.05 -33.39
C ASN A 39 -10.40 -14.53 -34.68
N MET A 40 -9.89 -15.77 -34.72
CA MET A 40 -9.41 -16.39 -35.97
C MET A 40 -10.53 -16.50 -37.00
N GLN A 41 -11.74 -16.89 -36.58
CA GLN A 41 -12.90 -16.91 -37.46
C GLN A 41 -13.33 -15.50 -37.88
N ASN A 42 -13.27 -14.52 -36.98
CA ASN A 42 -13.56 -13.12 -37.30
C ASN A 42 -12.60 -12.57 -38.35
N ILE A 43 -11.30 -12.86 -38.24
CA ILE A 43 -10.29 -12.47 -39.23
C ILE A 43 -10.64 -13.07 -40.60
N GLN A 44 -11.01 -14.36 -40.66
CA GLN A 44 -11.47 -14.99 -41.91
C GLN A 44 -12.73 -14.31 -42.50
N MET A 45 -13.58 -13.75 -41.65
CA MET A 45 -14.80 -13.04 -42.02
C MET A 45 -14.63 -11.51 -42.19
N ASN A 46 -13.39 -10.98 -42.16
CA ASN A 46 -13.11 -9.53 -42.15
C ASN A 46 -13.85 -8.76 -41.04
N LYS A 47 -14.11 -9.40 -39.91
CA LYS A 47 -14.67 -8.77 -38.71
C LYS A 47 -13.54 -8.38 -37.76
N PRO A 48 -13.67 -7.25 -37.04
CA PRO A 48 -12.65 -6.83 -36.09
C PRO A 48 -12.53 -7.81 -34.92
N PRO A 49 -11.31 -8.03 -34.40
CA PRO A 49 -11.10 -8.85 -33.22
C PRO A 49 -11.70 -8.16 -31.99
N GLN A 50 -12.45 -8.91 -31.18
CA GLN A 50 -13.03 -8.41 -29.94
C GLN A 50 -12.16 -8.84 -28.77
N MET A 51 -11.56 -7.87 -28.06
CA MET A 51 -10.64 -8.15 -26.94
C MET A 51 -11.16 -7.62 -25.60
N SER A 52 -12.17 -6.76 -25.59
CA SER A 52 -12.71 -6.13 -24.38
C SER A 52 -13.29 -7.13 -23.38
N GLY A 53 -13.91 -8.22 -23.86
CA GLY A 53 -14.48 -9.27 -23.00
C GLY A 53 -13.46 -9.97 -22.12
N PHE A 54 -12.21 -10.10 -22.58
CA PHE A 54 -11.11 -10.68 -21.80
C PHE A 54 -10.85 -9.89 -20.51
N PHE A 55 -10.84 -8.56 -20.57
CA PHE A 55 -10.50 -7.72 -19.42
C PHE A 55 -11.61 -7.65 -18.38
N MET A 56 -12.88 -7.72 -18.80
CA MET A 56 -14.02 -7.77 -17.88
C MET A 56 -13.93 -9.00 -16.96
N PHE A 57 -13.35 -10.10 -17.44
CA PHE A 57 -13.14 -11.30 -16.66
C PHE A 57 -12.25 -11.04 -15.43
N PHE A 58 -11.18 -10.24 -15.55
CA PHE A 58 -10.20 -9.99 -14.47
C PHE A 58 -10.71 -9.09 -13.34
N ILE A 59 -11.75 -8.29 -13.58
CA ILE A 59 -12.30 -7.34 -12.61
C ILE A 59 -12.68 -8.04 -11.29
N PRO A 60 -13.54 -9.08 -11.26
CA PRO A 60 -13.91 -9.76 -10.02
C PRO A 60 -12.71 -10.37 -9.29
N MET A 61 -11.73 -10.91 -10.01
CA MET A 61 -10.51 -11.46 -9.40
C MET A 61 -9.70 -10.36 -8.71
N ILE A 62 -9.46 -9.24 -9.38
CA ILE A 62 -8.68 -8.13 -8.82
C ILE A 62 -9.39 -7.57 -7.59
N LEU A 63 -10.71 -7.39 -7.65
CA LEU A 63 -11.50 -6.95 -6.49
C LEU A 63 -11.38 -7.93 -5.32
N LEU A 64 -11.46 -9.23 -5.58
CA LEU A 64 -11.27 -10.27 -4.56
C LEU A 64 -9.88 -10.18 -3.91
N VAL A 65 -8.82 -10.06 -4.72
CA VAL A 65 -7.44 -9.93 -4.24
C VAL A 65 -7.26 -8.65 -3.41
N VAL A 66 -7.79 -7.52 -3.89
CA VAL A 66 -7.73 -6.24 -3.18
C VAL A 66 -8.41 -6.36 -1.82
N ILE A 67 -9.62 -6.89 -1.77
CA ILE A 67 -10.38 -7.05 -0.52
C ILE A 67 -9.62 -7.93 0.48
N ILE A 68 -9.06 -9.05 0.03
CA ILE A 68 -8.36 -9.99 0.92
C ILE A 68 -7.03 -9.39 1.41
N VAL A 69 -6.18 -8.92 0.49
CA VAL A 69 -4.82 -8.44 0.84
C VAL A 69 -4.90 -7.14 1.66
N TYR A 70 -5.65 -6.15 1.19
CA TYR A 70 -5.76 -4.88 1.91
C TYR A 70 -6.64 -5.02 3.16
N GLY A 71 -7.66 -5.88 3.14
CA GLY A 71 -8.42 -6.22 4.35
C GLY A 71 -7.55 -6.85 5.44
N TRP A 72 -6.63 -7.74 5.05
CA TRP A 72 -5.65 -8.32 5.96
C TRP A 72 -4.65 -7.30 6.48
N LEU A 73 -4.06 -6.46 5.62
CA LEU A 73 -3.15 -5.37 6.05
C LEU A 73 -3.85 -4.42 7.04
N TRP A 74 -5.08 -4.02 6.74
CA TRP A 74 -5.89 -3.18 7.64
C TRP A 74 -6.13 -3.85 8.99
N SER A 75 -6.44 -5.14 8.99
CA SER A 75 -6.63 -5.97 10.17
C SER A 75 -5.38 -6.02 11.06
N VAL A 76 -4.18 -6.07 10.48
CA VAL A 76 -2.93 -6.01 11.25
C VAL A 76 -2.68 -4.59 11.78
N ALA A 77 -2.69 -3.59 10.90
CA ALA A 77 -2.32 -2.22 11.24
C ALA A 77 -3.25 -1.56 12.27
N LEU A 78 -4.57 -1.70 12.10
CA LEU A 78 -5.56 -1.04 12.94
C LEU A 78 -6.27 -1.99 13.89
N GLY A 79 -6.33 -3.29 13.56
CA GLY A 79 -6.94 -4.28 14.46
C GLY A 79 -6.08 -4.62 15.66
N LEU A 80 -4.78 -4.34 15.64
CA LEU A 80 -3.86 -4.56 16.77
C LEU A 80 -3.45 -3.28 17.52
N LYS A 81 -4.04 -2.13 17.18
CA LYS A 81 -3.64 -0.83 17.75
C LYS A 81 -3.69 -0.83 19.28
N ASP A 82 -4.68 -1.51 19.88
CA ASP A 82 -4.92 -1.50 21.32
C ASP A 82 -3.97 -2.45 22.08
N LYS A 83 -3.16 -3.23 21.35
CA LYS A 83 -2.14 -4.13 21.89
C LYS A 83 -0.72 -3.55 21.77
N LEU A 84 -0.57 -2.34 21.19
CA LEU A 84 0.72 -1.68 21.12
C LEU A 84 1.25 -1.37 22.52
N PRO A 85 2.56 -1.54 22.76
CA PRO A 85 3.12 -1.24 24.06
C PRO A 85 3.07 0.27 24.35
N PRO A 86 2.95 0.65 25.63
CA PRO A 86 2.92 2.05 26.03
C PRO A 86 4.19 2.78 25.56
N GLY A 87 4.03 3.99 25.05
CA GLY A 87 5.12 4.79 24.49
C GLY A 87 5.31 4.66 22.97
N VAL A 88 4.81 3.59 22.33
CA VAL A 88 4.93 3.45 20.87
C VAL A 88 3.88 4.31 20.16
N ARG A 89 4.35 5.39 19.51
CA ARG A 89 3.49 6.30 18.75
C ARG A 89 3.59 6.01 17.26
N MET A 90 2.47 5.62 16.67
CA MET A 90 2.36 5.34 15.23
C MET A 90 1.39 6.31 14.57
N ASN A 91 1.74 6.85 13.40
CA ASN A 91 0.89 7.81 12.70
C ASN A 91 -0.23 7.11 11.91
N HIS A 92 -1.33 6.80 12.59
CA HIS A 92 -2.49 6.13 12.00
C HIS A 92 -3.22 6.98 10.94
N ARG A 93 -3.12 8.32 11.01
CA ARG A 93 -3.75 9.21 10.01
C ARG A 93 -3.03 9.10 8.68
N LEU A 94 -1.69 9.15 8.71
CA LEU A 94 -0.86 8.96 7.53
C LEU A 94 -1.06 7.57 6.93
N PHE A 95 -1.11 6.53 7.77
CA PHE A 95 -1.41 5.17 7.33
C PHE A 95 -2.73 5.07 6.58
N LYS A 96 -3.84 5.60 7.13
CA LYS A 96 -5.15 5.54 6.46
C LYS A 96 -5.13 6.23 5.10
N GLY A 97 -4.47 7.39 5.00
CA GLY A 97 -4.33 8.10 3.73
C GLY A 97 -3.61 7.27 2.67
N PHE A 98 -2.40 6.80 2.98
CA PHE A 98 -1.60 6.00 2.06
C PHE A 98 -2.24 4.63 1.74
N PHE A 99 -2.89 4.02 2.73
CA PHE A 99 -3.62 2.78 2.55
C PHE A 99 -4.71 2.91 1.48
N TRP A 100 -5.53 3.96 1.53
CA TRP A 100 -6.58 4.15 0.53
C TRP A 100 -6.04 4.46 -0.86
N VAL A 101 -4.95 5.23 -0.96
CA VAL A 101 -4.27 5.45 -2.25
C VAL A 101 -3.79 4.12 -2.83
N ALA A 102 -3.11 3.30 -2.04
CA ALA A 102 -2.63 1.98 -2.46
C ALA A 102 -3.78 1.03 -2.83
N ALA A 103 -4.86 0.99 -2.04
CA ALA A 103 -6.00 0.11 -2.27
C ALA A 103 -6.85 0.50 -3.49
N LEU A 104 -6.96 1.80 -3.79
CA LEU A 104 -7.72 2.30 -4.95
C LEU A 104 -6.93 2.20 -6.26
N TYR A 105 -5.60 2.24 -6.20
CA TYR A 105 -4.76 2.18 -7.40
C TYR A 105 -5.04 0.96 -8.31
N PRO A 106 -5.17 -0.28 -7.82
CA PRO A 106 -5.52 -1.43 -8.66
C PRO A 106 -6.85 -1.26 -9.41
N ILE A 107 -7.85 -0.62 -8.78
CA ILE A 107 -9.15 -0.34 -9.42
C ILE A 107 -8.96 0.68 -10.54
N PHE A 108 -8.24 1.77 -10.26
CA PHE A 108 -7.89 2.77 -11.25
C PHE A 108 -7.10 2.17 -12.43
N HIS A 109 -6.12 1.30 -12.16
CA HIS A 109 -5.33 0.61 -13.18
C HIS A 109 -6.20 -0.29 -14.08
N VAL A 110 -7.18 -0.99 -13.51
CA VAL A 110 -8.14 -1.80 -14.29
C VAL A 110 -8.98 -0.93 -15.21
N LEU A 111 -9.53 0.17 -14.69
CA LEU A 111 -10.32 1.11 -15.51
C LEU A 111 -9.48 1.70 -16.63
N PHE A 112 -8.24 2.10 -16.33
CA PHE A 112 -7.29 2.56 -17.34
C PHE A 112 -7.06 1.50 -18.41
N THR A 113 -6.82 0.25 -18.02
CA THR A 113 -6.59 -0.88 -18.93
C THR A 113 -7.80 -1.11 -19.84
N LEU A 114 -9.03 -1.04 -19.30
CA LEU A 114 -10.25 -1.16 -20.10
C LEU A 114 -10.36 -0.05 -21.15
N ILE A 115 -10.12 1.21 -20.76
CA ILE A 115 -10.15 2.35 -21.69
C ILE A 115 -9.03 2.22 -22.74
N PHE A 116 -7.84 1.81 -22.30
CA PHE A 116 -6.67 1.60 -23.15
C PHE A 116 -6.96 0.58 -24.26
N PHE A 117 -7.43 -0.62 -23.91
CA PHE A 117 -7.68 -1.67 -24.90
C PHE A 117 -8.87 -1.35 -25.81
N ASN A 118 -9.94 -0.73 -25.29
CA ASN A 118 -11.04 -0.26 -26.14
C ASN A 118 -10.57 0.80 -27.15
N SER A 119 -9.69 1.71 -26.72
CA SER A 119 -9.12 2.73 -27.60
C SER A 119 -8.20 2.11 -28.65
N LEU A 120 -7.39 1.13 -28.25
CA LEU A 120 -6.50 0.38 -29.14
C LEU A 120 -7.29 -0.36 -30.23
N GLU A 121 -8.38 -1.05 -29.86
CA GLU A 121 -9.30 -1.70 -30.81
C GLU A 121 -9.86 -0.68 -31.81
N GLY A 122 -10.29 0.49 -31.33
CA GLY A 122 -10.75 1.59 -32.20
C GLY A 122 -9.69 2.10 -33.18
N ALA A 123 -8.41 2.09 -32.81
CA ALA A 123 -7.33 2.48 -33.71
C ALA A 123 -7.08 1.48 -34.84
N PHE A 124 -7.26 0.18 -34.58
CA PHE A 124 -7.13 -0.86 -35.61
C PHE A 124 -8.26 -0.85 -36.63
N ILE A 125 -9.46 -0.41 -36.23
CA ILE A 125 -10.64 -0.37 -37.09
C ILE A 125 -10.70 0.94 -37.89
N SER A 126 -10.18 2.04 -37.33
CA SER A 126 -10.23 3.33 -37.98
C SER A 126 -9.38 3.36 -39.25
N GLN A 127 -9.98 3.78 -40.36
CA GLN A 127 -9.25 4.11 -41.59
C GLN A 127 -8.85 5.59 -41.65
N ASN A 128 -9.19 6.39 -40.63
CA ASN A 128 -8.95 7.83 -40.62
C ASN A 128 -7.62 8.16 -39.91
N PRO A 129 -6.61 8.69 -40.63
CA PRO A 129 -5.30 8.99 -40.05
C PRO A 129 -5.34 9.96 -38.87
N LEU A 130 -6.24 10.96 -38.91
CA LEU A 130 -6.37 11.94 -37.83
C LEU A 130 -6.95 11.31 -36.56
N GLN A 131 -7.91 10.39 -36.71
CA GLN A 131 -8.49 9.66 -35.57
C GLN A 131 -7.45 8.75 -34.93
N ILE A 132 -6.65 8.04 -35.74
CA ILE A 132 -5.54 7.20 -35.27
C ILE A 132 -4.56 8.04 -34.45
N LEU A 133 -4.12 9.19 -34.98
CA LEU A 133 -3.21 10.09 -34.28
C LEU A 133 -3.76 10.53 -32.91
N ARG A 134 -5.05 10.91 -32.85
CA ARG A 134 -5.72 11.31 -31.61
C ARG A 134 -5.77 10.18 -30.58
N ILE A 135 -6.01 8.95 -31.01
CA ILE A 135 -6.02 7.78 -30.11
C ILE A 135 -4.62 7.60 -29.54
N TRP A 136 -3.58 7.54 -30.39
CA TRP A 136 -2.20 7.37 -29.93
C TRP A 136 -1.75 8.48 -28.96
N SER A 137 -2.06 9.74 -29.24
CA SER A 137 -1.72 10.84 -28.33
C SER A 137 -2.42 10.68 -26.97
N THR A 138 -3.67 10.21 -26.96
CA THR A 138 -4.42 9.96 -25.72
C THR A 138 -3.80 8.79 -24.93
N LEU A 139 -3.39 7.72 -25.60
CA LEU A 139 -2.72 6.57 -24.97
C LEU A 139 -1.37 6.99 -24.36
N MET A 140 -0.56 7.76 -25.08
CA MET A 140 0.73 8.25 -24.60
C MET A 140 0.58 9.16 -23.39
N LEU A 141 -0.37 10.10 -23.43
CA LEU A 141 -0.72 10.93 -22.27
C LEU A 141 -1.14 10.05 -21.08
N GLY A 142 -1.92 9.01 -21.34
CA GLY A 142 -2.29 8.00 -20.36
C GLY A 142 -1.08 7.40 -19.65
N PHE A 143 -0.06 6.92 -20.38
CA PHE A 143 1.15 6.37 -19.78
C PHE A 143 1.95 7.39 -18.97
N VAL A 144 2.11 8.61 -19.48
CA VAL A 144 2.82 9.69 -18.79
C VAL A 144 2.18 10.00 -17.43
N VAL A 145 0.86 9.92 -17.33
CA VAL A 145 0.12 10.12 -16.07
C VAL A 145 0.13 8.86 -15.19
N MET A 146 0.02 7.67 -15.78
CA MET A 146 -0.03 6.40 -15.05
C MET A 146 1.26 6.08 -14.31
N ILE A 147 2.42 6.33 -14.91
CA ILE A 147 3.73 6.01 -14.31
C ILE A 147 3.95 6.69 -12.95
N PRO A 148 3.82 8.02 -12.79
CA PRO A 148 4.01 8.67 -11.50
C PRO A 148 2.96 8.23 -10.47
N ILE A 149 1.71 8.00 -10.88
CA ILE A 149 0.67 7.46 -10.00
C ILE A 149 1.04 6.06 -9.50
N ALA A 150 1.56 5.20 -10.38
CA ALA A 150 2.00 3.86 -10.05
C ALA A 150 3.17 3.87 -9.06
N LEU A 151 4.18 4.73 -9.27
CA LEU A 151 5.31 4.89 -8.36
C LEU A 151 4.86 5.42 -6.99
N PHE A 152 3.94 6.38 -6.96
CA PHE A 152 3.38 6.88 -5.71
C PHE A 152 2.56 5.80 -4.97
N ALA A 153 1.75 5.02 -5.69
CA ALA A 153 1.00 3.90 -5.12
C ALA A 153 1.94 2.80 -4.58
N MET A 154 3.06 2.54 -5.25
CA MET A 154 4.09 1.62 -4.78
C MET A 154 4.72 2.13 -3.47
N PHE A 155 5.06 3.41 -3.40
CA PHE A 155 5.55 4.04 -2.17
C PHE A 155 4.53 3.93 -1.02
N CYS A 156 3.25 4.21 -1.28
CA CYS A 156 2.18 4.05 -0.29
C CYS A 156 2.03 2.60 0.19
N THR A 157 2.16 1.63 -0.72
CA THR A 157 2.12 0.20 -0.40
C THR A 157 3.30 -0.19 0.49
N CYS A 158 4.52 0.24 0.16
CA CYS A 158 5.70 0.02 1.00
C CYS A 158 5.53 0.62 2.40
N TYR A 159 4.98 1.84 2.51
CA TYR A 159 4.66 2.43 3.81
C TYR A 159 3.64 1.58 4.58
N GLY A 160 2.63 1.03 3.91
CA GLY A 160 1.69 0.09 4.50
C GLY A 160 2.37 -1.16 5.08
N TYR A 161 3.30 -1.77 4.35
CA TYR A 161 4.08 -2.92 4.83
C TYR A 161 4.97 -2.56 6.01
N TYR A 162 5.66 -1.42 5.94
CA TYR A 162 6.45 -0.88 7.05
C TYR A 162 5.59 -0.72 8.31
N PHE A 163 4.42 -0.11 8.17
CA PHE A 163 3.50 0.13 9.28
C PHE A 163 3.04 -1.19 9.90
N CYS A 164 2.59 -2.16 9.10
CA CYS A 164 2.16 -3.47 9.58
C CYS A 164 3.31 -4.25 10.25
N ALA A 165 4.50 -4.28 9.64
CA ALA A 165 5.67 -4.95 10.16
C ALA A 165 6.11 -4.38 11.51
N LYS A 166 6.22 -3.05 11.61
CA LYS A 166 6.58 -2.36 12.85
C LYS A 166 5.51 -2.55 13.93
N THR A 167 4.21 -2.48 13.57
CA THR A 167 3.11 -2.76 14.50
C THR A 167 3.28 -4.14 15.12
N LEU A 168 3.35 -5.17 14.28
CA LEU A 168 3.37 -6.54 14.73
C LEU A 168 4.61 -6.85 15.56
N LYS A 169 5.77 -6.40 15.11
CA LYS A 169 7.03 -6.62 15.82
C LYS A 169 7.10 -5.87 17.16
N SER A 170 6.58 -4.65 17.24
CA SER A 170 6.55 -3.91 18.51
C SER A 170 5.68 -4.60 19.55
N ILE A 171 4.58 -5.22 19.13
CA ILE A 171 3.71 -6.01 20.00
C ILE A 171 4.40 -7.29 20.48
N GLU A 172 5.10 -7.99 19.58
CA GLU A 172 5.89 -9.18 19.93
C GLU A 172 7.05 -8.88 20.88
N LEU A 173 7.63 -7.68 20.83
CA LEU A 173 8.77 -7.28 21.65
C LEU A 173 8.36 -6.61 22.97
N GLY A 174 7.18 -6.01 23.02
CA GLY A 174 6.73 -5.21 24.17
C GLY A 174 7.38 -3.82 24.23
N TYR A 175 8.12 -3.40 23.21
CA TYR A 175 8.69 -2.05 23.05
C TYR A 175 8.73 -1.64 21.57
N GLU A 176 9.16 -0.41 21.27
CA GLU A 176 9.24 0.08 19.88
C GLU A 176 10.27 -0.70 19.06
N ALA A 177 9.81 -1.41 18.03
CA ALA A 177 10.70 -2.18 17.15
C ALA A 177 11.61 -1.26 16.31
N GLN A 178 12.90 -1.56 16.30
CA GLN A 178 13.88 -0.91 15.43
C GLN A 178 13.89 -1.53 14.03
N LEU A 179 14.52 -0.86 13.06
CA LEU A 179 14.56 -1.34 11.66
C LEU A 179 15.06 -2.78 11.55
N GLY A 180 16.12 -3.14 12.27
CA GLY A 180 16.68 -4.50 12.28
C GLY A 180 15.68 -5.55 12.77
N ASP A 181 14.77 -5.19 13.66
CA ASP A 181 13.81 -6.13 14.27
C ASP A 181 12.66 -6.48 13.32
N TYR A 182 12.17 -5.51 12.53
CA TYR A 182 10.98 -5.68 11.69
C TYR A 182 11.28 -5.80 10.19
N ILE A 183 12.53 -5.61 9.73
CA ILE A 183 12.84 -5.69 8.29
C ILE A 183 12.48 -7.04 7.67
N GLY A 184 12.66 -8.14 8.40
CA GLY A 184 12.21 -9.46 7.96
C GLY A 184 10.69 -9.51 7.77
N TYR A 185 9.93 -8.92 8.70
CA TYR A 185 8.48 -8.84 8.61
C TYR A 185 8.02 -7.96 7.45
N PHE A 186 8.74 -6.88 7.15
CA PHE A 186 8.47 -6.05 5.97
C PHE A 186 8.54 -6.87 4.67
N PHE A 187 9.59 -7.65 4.49
CA PHE A 187 9.70 -8.53 3.32
C PHE A 187 8.67 -9.65 3.34
N LEU A 188 8.27 -10.17 4.51
CA LEU A 188 7.17 -11.12 4.59
C LEU A 188 5.83 -10.51 4.15
N PHE A 189 5.54 -9.25 4.49
CA PHE A 189 4.37 -8.55 3.97
C PHE A 189 4.44 -8.32 2.46
N TRP A 190 5.62 -8.00 1.92
CA TRP A 190 5.84 -7.86 0.48
C TRP A 190 5.65 -9.20 -0.24
N PHE A 191 6.38 -10.23 0.17
CA PHE A 191 6.26 -11.59 -0.33
C PHE A 191 5.10 -12.31 0.35
N ASN A 192 3.90 -11.76 0.18
CA ASN A 192 2.66 -12.20 0.80
C ASN A 192 2.43 -13.72 0.68
N PHE A 193 2.93 -14.41 -0.36
CA PHE A 193 2.87 -15.86 -0.51
C PHE A 193 3.45 -16.60 0.71
N VAL A 194 4.66 -16.24 1.11
CA VAL A 194 5.32 -16.78 2.30
C VAL A 194 4.84 -16.05 3.56
N GLY A 195 4.56 -14.75 3.43
CA GLY A 195 4.08 -13.90 4.51
C GLY A 195 2.86 -14.44 5.22
N PHE A 196 1.82 -14.85 4.48
CA PHE A 196 0.61 -15.40 5.09
C PHE A 196 0.88 -16.64 5.96
N TRP A 197 1.83 -17.48 5.56
CA TRP A 197 2.18 -18.69 6.31
C TRP A 197 2.91 -18.38 7.61
N LEU A 198 3.79 -17.40 7.61
CA LEU A 198 4.63 -17.09 8.78
C LEU A 198 4.00 -16.05 9.71
N ILE A 199 3.35 -15.02 9.16
CA ILE A 199 2.76 -13.93 9.94
C ILE A 199 1.46 -14.35 10.62
N GLN A 200 0.59 -15.11 9.93
CA GLN A 200 -0.72 -15.45 10.46
C GLN A 200 -0.68 -16.25 11.77
N PRO A 201 0.21 -17.26 11.96
CA PRO A 201 0.36 -17.91 13.27
C PRO A 201 0.79 -16.94 14.38
N SER A 202 1.66 -15.98 14.09
CA SER A 202 2.04 -14.95 15.08
C SER A 202 0.86 -14.06 15.45
N LEU A 203 0.11 -13.59 14.45
CA LEU A 203 -1.11 -12.82 14.64
C LEU A 203 -2.11 -13.56 15.54
N ASN A 204 -2.34 -14.85 15.28
CA ASN A 204 -3.26 -15.67 16.05
C ASN A 204 -2.81 -15.83 17.52
N LYS A 205 -1.51 -15.93 17.80
CA LYS A 205 -0.96 -15.96 19.16
C LYS A 205 -1.24 -14.66 19.90
N ILE A 206 -1.01 -13.53 19.25
CA ILE A 206 -1.22 -12.19 19.83
C ILE A 206 -2.71 -11.95 20.11
N THR A 207 -3.60 -12.45 19.26
CA THR A 207 -5.06 -12.29 19.42
C THR A 207 -5.72 -13.36 20.28
N ALA A 208 -4.98 -14.37 20.75
CA ALA A 208 -5.51 -15.42 21.61
C ALA A 208 -5.96 -14.85 22.96
N GLU A 209 -7.01 -15.43 23.52
CA GLU A 209 -7.45 -15.12 24.89
C GLU A 209 -6.32 -15.48 25.88
N GLY A 210 -6.00 -14.55 26.78
CA GLY A 210 -4.90 -14.73 27.74
C GLY A 210 -3.50 -14.39 27.20
N TRP A 211 -3.37 -13.80 26.02
CA TRP A 211 -2.08 -13.26 25.57
C TRP A 211 -1.60 -12.15 26.51
N VAL A 212 -0.37 -12.30 27.04
CA VAL A 212 0.30 -11.32 27.88
C VAL A 212 1.49 -10.75 27.11
N PRO A 213 1.64 -9.42 27.03
CA PRO A 213 2.80 -8.81 26.39
C PRO A 213 4.09 -9.20 27.13
N PRO A 214 5.20 -9.46 26.41
CA PRO A 214 6.46 -9.73 27.06
C PRO A 214 6.97 -8.49 27.80
N THR A 215 7.68 -8.72 28.91
CA THR A 215 8.31 -7.64 29.66
C THR A 215 9.51 -7.11 28.87
N PRO A 216 9.59 -5.79 28.65
CA PRO A 216 10.70 -5.20 27.92
C PRO A 216 12.02 -5.39 28.69
N PRO A 217 13.15 -5.56 27.98
CA PRO A 217 14.46 -5.69 28.61
C PRO A 217 14.85 -4.41 29.38
N PRO A 218 15.75 -4.51 30.39
CA PRO A 218 16.23 -3.36 31.15
C PRO A 218 16.74 -2.25 30.21
N GLY A 219 16.25 -1.02 30.38
CA GLY A 219 16.56 0.12 29.51
C GLY A 219 15.53 0.41 28.41
N TYR A 220 14.58 -0.50 28.17
CA TYR A 220 13.41 -0.30 27.29
C TYR A 220 12.10 -0.23 28.06
N ALA A 221 12.17 -0.13 29.39
CA ALA A 221 11.00 0.08 30.21
C ALA A 221 10.24 1.31 29.67
N PRO A 222 8.91 1.24 29.53
CA PRO A 222 8.13 2.43 29.26
C PRO A 222 8.57 3.45 30.31
N LEU A 223 8.89 4.68 29.87
CA LEU A 223 8.96 5.78 30.82
C LEU A 223 7.60 5.74 31.52
N LEU A 224 7.59 5.22 32.75
CA LEU A 224 6.44 5.33 33.64
C LEU A 224 6.03 6.79 33.58
N ASP A 225 4.72 7.07 33.60
CA ASP A 225 4.25 8.42 33.84
C ASP A 225 5.15 9.02 34.92
N PRO A 226 5.75 10.20 34.67
CA PRO A 226 6.79 10.75 35.53
C PRO A 226 6.30 10.59 36.97
N ASP A 227 7.11 9.89 37.77
CA ASP A 227 6.77 9.56 39.15
C ASP A 227 6.08 10.77 39.78
N PRO A 228 4.89 10.63 40.41
CA PRO A 228 4.14 11.75 40.94
C PRO A 228 4.93 12.59 41.97
N SER A 229 6.07 12.11 42.43
CA SER A 229 7.05 12.87 43.22
C SER A 229 7.84 13.92 42.41
N PHE A 230 7.95 13.74 41.09
CA PHE A 230 8.51 14.72 40.18
C PHE A 230 7.45 15.75 39.81
N PRO A 231 7.76 17.05 39.90
CA PRO A 231 6.85 18.08 39.43
C PRO A 231 6.55 17.83 37.95
N PRO A 232 5.28 18.04 37.51
CA PRO A 232 4.92 17.89 36.11
C PRO A 232 5.92 18.67 35.26
N LEU A 233 6.45 18.02 34.21
CA LEU A 233 7.31 18.71 33.25
C LEU A 233 6.60 20.01 32.86
N PRO A 234 7.27 21.18 32.95
CA PRO A 234 6.65 22.44 32.61
C PRO A 234 6.03 22.28 31.23
N GLU A 235 4.73 22.54 31.14
CA GLU A 235 3.97 22.41 29.91
C GLU A 235 4.77 23.16 28.83
N ARG A 236 5.25 22.44 27.81
CA ARG A 236 6.06 23.05 26.74
C ARG A 236 5.35 24.31 26.32
N GLU A 237 5.97 25.45 26.59
CA GLU A 237 5.45 26.75 26.24
C GLU A 237 5.00 26.67 24.78
N LYS A 238 3.69 26.82 24.55
CA LYS A 238 3.12 26.74 23.21
C LYS A 238 3.60 27.97 22.48
N VAL A 239 4.80 27.90 21.91
CA VAL A 239 5.37 28.96 21.09
C VAL A 239 4.34 29.21 19.98
N PRO A 240 3.75 30.42 19.92
CA PRO A 240 2.80 30.75 18.88
C PRO A 240 3.43 30.46 17.51
N ARG A 241 2.66 29.83 16.62
CA ARG A 241 3.13 29.33 15.31
C ARG A 241 3.72 30.43 14.39
N GLY A 242 3.67 31.70 14.81
CA GLY A 242 4.24 32.86 14.12
C GLY A 242 5.55 33.43 14.71
N GLU A 243 6.04 32.95 15.86
CA GLU A 243 7.27 33.51 16.49
C GLU A 243 8.55 32.70 16.20
N LEU A 244 8.42 31.49 15.65
CA LEU A 244 9.56 30.60 15.34
C LEU A 244 10.47 31.09 14.20
N LEU A 245 10.23 32.25 13.61
CA LEU A 245 11.02 32.79 12.49
C LEU A 245 11.77 34.10 12.81
N LYS A 246 11.73 34.61 14.05
CA LYS A 246 12.41 35.87 14.42
C LYS A 246 13.56 35.72 15.41
N THR A 247 14.07 34.52 15.66
CA THR A 247 15.18 34.35 16.60
C THR A 247 16.54 34.20 15.89
N LYS A 248 17.29 35.31 15.99
CA LYS A 248 18.75 35.43 16.13
C LYS A 248 19.72 35.13 14.99
N ASN A 249 19.33 34.50 13.88
CA ASN A 249 20.29 34.24 12.79
C ASN A 249 20.10 35.09 11.53
N HIS A 250 19.14 36.03 11.51
CA HIS A 250 18.92 36.90 10.36
C HIS A 250 19.78 38.17 10.36
N GLU A 251 20.39 38.56 11.50
CA GLU A 251 21.29 39.72 11.59
C GLU A 251 22.74 39.42 11.16
N ALA A 252 23.10 38.15 10.94
CA ALA A 252 24.45 37.76 10.55
C ALA A 252 24.73 37.85 9.03
N PHE A 253 23.74 38.24 8.22
CA PHE A 253 23.86 38.26 6.76
C PHE A 253 23.69 39.65 6.11
N GLU A 254 23.59 40.73 6.89
CA GLU A 254 23.44 42.11 6.37
C GLU A 254 24.76 42.91 6.32
N HIS A 255 25.94 42.29 6.47
CA HIS A 255 27.20 43.04 6.60
C HIS A 255 28.30 42.80 5.55
N ASP A 256 28.02 42.11 4.44
CA ASP A 256 29.06 41.76 3.43
C ASP A 256 28.89 42.45 2.04
N ASP A 257 28.19 43.59 1.95
CA ASP A 257 28.00 44.32 0.67
C ASP A 257 29.07 45.39 0.37
N ASP A 258 30.18 45.45 1.12
CA ASP A 258 31.24 46.47 0.96
C ASP A 258 32.39 46.04 0.01
N PHE A 259 32.14 45.17 -0.97
CA PHE A 259 33.14 44.78 -1.99
C PHE A 259 32.96 45.54 -3.31
N GLU A 260 32.92 46.87 -3.26
CA GLU A 260 33.20 47.73 -4.42
C GLU A 260 34.66 48.17 -4.40
N GLY A 261 35.46 47.60 -5.32
CA GLY A 261 36.76 48.16 -5.68
C GLY A 261 37.89 47.14 -5.65
N LEU A 262 37.98 46.32 -6.70
CA LEU A 262 39.23 45.91 -7.35
C LEU A 262 38.87 45.12 -8.62
N PHE A 263 39.43 45.58 -9.74
CA PHE A 263 39.37 45.11 -11.13
C PHE A 263 38.44 45.89 -12.08
#